data_AF-A0A7M3LV69-F1
#
_entry.id   AF-A0A7M3LV69-F1
#
_cell.length_a   1.000
_cell.length_b   1.000
_cell.length_c   1.000
_cell.angle_alpha   90.00
_cell.angle_beta   90.00
_cell.angle_gamma   90.00
#
_symmetry.space_group_name_H-M   'P 1'
#
loop_
_entity.id
_entity.type
_entity.pdbx_description
1 polymer ?
#
loop_
_entity_poly.entity_id
_entity_poly.type
_entity_poly.pdbx_seq_one_letter_code
_entity_poly.pdbx_strand_id
1 'polypeptide(L)'
;MSRNARINALLLLVVAALAVLPVALGMGDDKEEPFTGADAQAETAITENKPDYEPWFSPLYEPPSAEIESALFALQAAIGAGVVAFYFGLRKGRRQGEARAAEASLAEARAETVTATAGAASPGAAAATGAGEAEATVPGSAEPGAGSAEPAPGSATPAAGEQRETARP
;
A
#
# COMPACT_ATOMS: atom_id res chain seq x y z
N MET A 1 -5.50 19.45 11.93
CA MET A 1 -4.78 18.20 11.57
C MET A 1 -5.01 17.87 10.10
N SER A 2 -3.95 17.66 9.31
CA SER A 2 -4.08 17.34 7.87
C SER A 2 -4.85 16.02 7.67
N ARG A 3 -5.52 15.84 6.52
CA ARG A 3 -6.30 14.62 6.23
C ARG A 3 -5.43 13.37 6.36
N ASN A 4 -4.18 13.43 5.89
CA ASN A 4 -3.22 12.33 5.97
C ASN A 4 -2.77 12.03 7.41
N ALA A 5 -2.57 13.07 8.24
CA ALA A 5 -2.24 12.87 9.65
C ALA A 5 -3.40 12.20 10.41
N ARG A 6 -4.65 12.55 10.08
CA ARG A 6 -5.84 11.86 10.64
C ARG A 6 -5.94 10.42 10.17
N ILE A 7 -5.67 10.13 8.90
CA ILE A 7 -5.67 8.76 8.36
C ILE A 7 -4.58 7.92 9.04
N ASN A 8 -3.36 8.43 9.16
CA ASN A 8 -2.27 7.70 9.82
C ASN A 8 -2.57 7.45 11.31
N ALA A 9 -3.12 8.46 12.01
CA ALA A 9 -3.54 8.29 13.40
C ALA A 9 -4.65 7.24 13.53
N LEU A 10 -5.63 7.23 12.62
CA LEU A 10 -6.66 6.19 12.56
C LEU A 10 -6.06 4.81 12.32
N LEU A 11 -5.14 4.67 11.36
CA LEU A 11 -4.48 3.40 11.06
C LEU A 11 -3.69 2.87 12.26
N LEU A 12 -2.94 3.74 12.95
CA LEU A 12 -2.23 3.38 14.18
C LEU A 12 -3.19 2.96 15.30
N LEU A 13 -4.31 3.68 15.45
CA LEU A 13 -5.35 3.33 16.42
C LEU A 13 -5.94 1.95 16.10
N VAL A 14 -6.25 1.66 14.84
CA VAL A 14 -6.77 0.35 14.41
C VAL A 14 -5.76 -0.76 14.71
N VAL A 15 -4.47 -0.57 14.41
CA VAL A 15 -3.42 -1.56 14.73
C VAL A 15 -3.33 -1.77 16.24
N ALA A 16 -3.33 -0.70 17.03
CA ALA A 16 -3.32 -0.82 18.49
C ALA A 16 -4.59 -1.52 19.01
N ALA A 17 -5.76 -1.23 18.44
CA ALA A 17 -7.00 -1.90 18.79
C ALA A 17 -6.94 -3.39 18.45
N LEU A 18 -6.42 -3.78 17.28
CA LEU A 18 -6.25 -5.19 16.91
C LEU A 18 -5.28 -5.94 17.84
N ALA A 19 -4.27 -5.28 18.38
CA ALA A 19 -3.33 -5.88 19.33
C ALA A 19 -3.90 -5.96 20.75
N VAL A 20 -4.63 -4.93 21.20
CA VAL A 20 -5.10 -4.81 22.60
C VAL A 20 -6.47 -5.43 22.82
N LEU A 21 -7.40 -5.36 21.86
CA LEU A 21 -8.76 -5.88 22.02
C LEU A 21 -8.81 -7.38 22.35
N PRO A 22 -8.02 -8.26 21.71
CA PRO A 22 -8.03 -9.69 22.07
C PRO A 22 -7.67 -9.92 23.54
N VAL A 23 -6.67 -9.20 24.03
CA VAL A 23 -6.22 -9.29 25.44
C VAL A 23 -7.25 -8.65 26.38
N ALA A 24 -7.77 -7.47 26.04
CA ALA A 24 -8.67 -6.71 26.90
C ALA A 24 -10.08 -7.31 27.01
N LEU A 25 -10.53 -8.03 25.98
CA LEU A 25 -11.83 -8.72 25.98
C LEU A 25 -11.75 -10.14 26.54
N GLY A 26 -10.58 -10.57 27.03
CA GLY A 26 -10.38 -11.92 27.53
C GLY A 26 -10.60 -12.98 26.44
N MET A 27 -10.33 -12.64 25.16
CA MET A 27 -10.41 -13.61 24.06
C MET A 27 -9.29 -14.62 24.24
N GLY A 28 -9.56 -15.64 25.07
CA GLY A 28 -8.54 -16.55 25.54
C GLY A 28 -8.68 -17.03 26.99
N ASP A 29 -9.49 -16.38 27.83
CA ASP A 29 -9.55 -16.69 29.27
C ASP A 29 -10.05 -18.12 29.58
N ASP A 30 -10.74 -18.76 28.63
CA ASP A 30 -11.18 -20.16 28.71
C ASP A 30 -10.09 -21.18 28.33
N LYS A 31 -8.88 -20.73 27.95
CA LYS A 31 -7.75 -21.57 27.55
C LYS A 31 -6.56 -21.33 28.49
N GLU A 32 -5.88 -22.41 28.89
CA GLU A 32 -4.68 -22.32 29.73
C GLU A 32 -3.54 -21.54 29.02
N GLU A 33 -3.45 -21.62 27.69
CA GLU A 33 -2.53 -20.84 26.86
C GLU A 33 -3.21 -20.24 25.61
N PRO A 34 -3.83 -19.07 25.72
CA PRO A 34 -4.69 -18.55 24.66
C PRO A 34 -3.97 -18.07 23.39
N PHE A 35 -2.67 -17.80 23.49
CA PHE A 35 -1.84 -17.35 22.38
C PHE A 35 -0.65 -18.28 22.14
N THR A 36 -0.87 -19.58 22.31
CA THR A 36 0.16 -20.58 22.00
C THR A 36 0.43 -20.66 20.49
N GLY A 37 1.67 -20.98 20.13
CA GLY A 37 2.12 -21.04 18.74
C GLY A 37 1.38 -22.10 17.92
N ALA A 38 1.37 -21.94 16.60
CA ALA A 38 0.72 -22.90 15.70
C ALA A 38 1.31 -24.32 15.82
N ASP A 39 2.60 -24.43 16.14
CA ASP A 39 3.29 -25.71 16.29
C ASP A 39 2.84 -26.46 17.56
N ALA A 40 2.79 -25.79 18.71
CA ALA A 40 2.26 -26.35 19.95
C ALA A 40 0.79 -26.83 19.81
N GLN A 41 -0.03 -26.09 19.05
CA GLN A 41 -1.40 -26.54 18.73
C GLN A 41 -1.40 -27.79 17.86
N ALA A 42 -0.48 -27.88 16.89
CA ALA A 42 -0.36 -29.04 16.02
C ALA A 42 0.10 -30.29 16.79
N GLU A 43 1.07 -30.16 17.69
CA GLU A 43 1.53 -31.25 18.56
C GLU A 43 0.40 -31.79 19.44
N THR A 44 -0.35 -30.89 20.08
CA THR A 44 -1.51 -31.24 20.91
C THR A 44 -2.54 -32.00 20.08
N ALA A 45 -2.91 -31.46 18.92
CA ALA A 45 -3.90 -32.07 18.04
C ALA A 45 -3.44 -33.44 17.49
N ILE A 46 -2.15 -33.61 17.17
CA ILE A 46 -1.60 -34.89 16.71
C ILE A 46 -1.68 -35.94 17.82
N THR A 47 -1.27 -35.57 19.04
CA THR A 47 -1.26 -36.45 20.21
C THR A 47 -2.67 -36.89 20.60
N GLU A 48 -3.66 -36.00 20.50
CA GLU A 48 -5.07 -36.32 20.73
C GLU A 48 -5.65 -37.26 19.66
N ASN A 49 -5.33 -37.04 18.39
CA ASN A 49 -5.91 -37.81 17.28
C ASN A 49 -5.22 -39.17 17.05
N LYS A 50 -3.93 -39.28 17.38
CA LYS A 50 -3.13 -40.50 17.22
C LYS A 50 -2.11 -40.62 18.38
N PRO A 51 -2.49 -41.22 19.52
CA PRO A 51 -1.62 -41.34 20.68
C PRO A 51 -0.39 -42.23 20.42
N ASP A 52 -0.45 -43.13 19.44
CA ASP A 52 0.68 -43.99 19.04
C ASP A 52 1.56 -43.34 17.95
N TYR A 53 1.41 -42.03 17.70
CA TYR A 53 2.19 -41.33 16.67
C TYR A 53 3.65 -41.16 17.11
N GLU A 54 4.57 -41.61 16.26
CA GLU A 54 6.00 -41.42 16.44
C GLU A 54 6.48 -40.25 15.57
N PRO A 55 7.15 -39.21 16.13
CA PRO A 55 7.67 -38.10 15.35
C PRO A 55 8.65 -38.58 14.26
N TRP A 56 8.38 -38.23 13.01
CA TRP A 56 9.25 -38.56 11.88
C TRP A 56 10.50 -37.66 11.79
N PHE A 57 10.57 -36.63 12.62
CA PHE A 57 11.70 -35.71 12.73
C PHE A 57 11.88 -35.30 14.20
N SER A 58 13.12 -35.34 14.68
CA SER A 58 13.51 -34.82 16.00
C SER A 58 14.36 -33.56 15.81
N PRO A 59 14.06 -32.44 16.49
CA PRO A 59 14.89 -31.24 16.42
C PRO A 59 16.36 -31.58 16.73
N LEU A 60 17.28 -31.07 15.90
CA LEU A 60 18.72 -31.19 16.18
C LEU A 60 19.16 -30.30 17.36
N TYR A 61 18.32 -29.31 17.70
CA TYR A 61 18.51 -28.38 18.79
C TYR A 61 17.16 -28.06 19.42
N GLU A 62 17.04 -28.37 20.71
CA GLU A 62 15.92 -27.96 21.55
C GLU A 62 16.37 -26.73 22.34
N PRO A 63 15.75 -25.54 22.17
CA PRO A 63 16.07 -24.40 23.00
C PRO A 63 15.72 -24.70 24.47
N PRO A 64 16.58 -24.33 25.43
CA PRO A 64 16.39 -24.68 26.85
C PRO A 64 15.21 -23.96 27.53
N SER A 65 14.51 -23.05 26.84
CA SER A 65 13.33 -22.34 27.33
C SER A 65 12.40 -21.94 26.17
N ALA A 66 11.09 -22.07 26.40
CA ALA A 66 10.05 -21.61 25.49
C ALA A 66 10.10 -20.09 25.20
N GLU A 67 10.69 -19.31 26.12
CA GLU A 67 10.90 -17.87 25.93
C GLU A 67 11.89 -17.59 24.80
N ILE A 68 12.91 -18.44 24.64
CA ILE A 68 13.93 -18.30 23.60
C ILE A 68 13.31 -18.59 22.24
N GLU A 69 12.48 -19.62 22.14
CA GLU A 69 11.73 -19.94 20.93
C GLU A 69 10.83 -18.77 20.50
N SER A 70 10.05 -18.24 21.44
CA SER A 70 9.19 -17.07 21.21
C SER A 70 9.99 -15.83 20.80
N ALA A 71 11.17 -15.62 21.39
CA ALA A 71 12.06 -14.51 21.05
C ALA A 71 12.63 -14.64 19.62
N LEU A 72 13.00 -15.85 19.20
CA LEU A 72 13.46 -16.11 17.84
C LEU A 72 12.35 -15.89 16.82
N PHE A 73 11.12 -16.31 17.12
CA PHE A 73 9.95 -16.04 16.28
C PHE A 73 9.65 -14.53 16.18
N ALA A 74 9.69 -13.82 17.31
CA ALA A 74 9.49 -12.36 17.34
C ALA A 74 10.57 -11.63 16.54
N LEU A 75 11.83 -12.09 16.59
CA LEU A 75 12.92 -11.54 15.80
C LEU A 75 12.68 -11.75 14.29
N GLN A 76 12.26 -12.95 13.88
CA GLN A 76 11.91 -13.24 12.49
C GLN A 76 10.76 -12.35 12.01
N ALA A 77 9.72 -12.19 12.82
CA ALA A 77 8.60 -11.31 12.52
C ALA A 77 9.04 -9.84 12.39
N ALA A 78 9.91 -9.35 13.28
CA ALA A 78 10.45 -8.00 13.24
C ALA A 78 11.28 -7.75 11.97
N ILE A 79 12.14 -8.69 11.59
CA ILE A 79 12.93 -8.59 10.36
C ILE A 79 12.01 -8.60 9.13
N GLY A 80 11.04 -9.53 9.06
CA GLY A 80 10.07 -9.60 7.96
C GLY A 80 9.27 -8.32 7.80
N ALA A 81 8.72 -7.79 8.89
CA ALA A 81 8.00 -6.52 8.91
C ALA A 81 8.90 -5.35 8.49
N GLY A 82 10.16 -5.33 8.95
CA GLY A 82 11.16 -4.34 8.59
C GLY A 82 11.45 -4.30 7.09
N VAL A 83 11.63 -5.46 6.45
CA VAL A 83 11.85 -5.57 5.00
C VAL A 83 10.65 -5.03 4.22
N VAL A 84 9.44 -5.44 4.59
CA VAL A 84 8.20 -4.99 3.92
C VAL A 84 8.02 -3.48 4.07
N ALA A 85 8.19 -2.95 5.28
CA ALA A 85 8.10 -1.52 5.55
C ALA A 85 9.15 -0.72 4.78
N PHE A 86 10.40 -1.21 4.71
CA PHE A 86 11.48 -0.59 3.96
C PHE A 86 11.17 -0.54 2.46
N TYR A 87 10.69 -1.64 1.87
CA TYR A 87 10.32 -1.69 0.46
C TYR A 87 9.24 -0.65 0.11
N PHE A 88 8.15 -0.61 0.87
CA PHE A 88 7.10 0.38 0.65
C PHE A 88 7.58 1.81 0.92
N GLY A 89 8.44 1.99 1.92
CA GLY A 89 9.09 3.27 2.23
C GLY A 89 9.92 3.80 1.08
N LEU A 90 10.82 2.97 0.52
CA LEU A 90 11.64 3.34 -0.63
C LEU A 90 10.79 3.69 -1.86
N ARG A 91 9.81 2.84 -2.19
CA ARG A 91 8.94 3.06 -3.37
C ARG A 91 8.13 4.35 -3.24
N LYS A 92 7.61 4.63 -2.04
CA LYS A 92 6.89 5.86 -1.73
C LYS A 92 7.81 7.09 -1.75
N GLY A 93 9.03 6.95 -1.27
CA GLY A 93 10.03 8.02 -1.22
C GLY A 93 10.47 8.47 -2.62
N ARG A 94 10.76 7.52 -3.53
CA ARG A 94 11.16 7.82 -4.92
C ARG A 94 10.12 8.66 -5.66
N ARG A 95 8.84 8.26 -5.59
CA ARG A 95 7.74 8.98 -6.26
C ARG A 95 7.55 10.40 -5.73
N GLN A 96 7.80 10.63 -4.44
CA GLN A 96 7.74 11.98 -3.86
C GLN A 96 8.97 12.82 -4.20
N GLY A 97 10.15 12.21 -4.30
CA GLY A 97 11.37 12.87 -4.73
C GLY A 97 11.29 13.37 -6.18
N GLU A 98 10.78 12.52 -7.08
CA GLU A 98 10.56 12.87 -8.48
C GLU A 98 9.54 14.02 -8.63
N ALA A 99 8.44 13.99 -7.89
CA ALA A 99 7.45 15.07 -7.89
C ALA A 99 8.04 16.40 -7.38
N ARG A 100 8.81 16.37 -6.29
CA ARG A 100 9.47 17.57 -5.74
C ARG A 100 10.54 18.13 -6.69
N ALA A 101 11.29 17.26 -7.36
CA ALA A 101 12.28 17.68 -8.35
C ALA A 101 11.62 18.32 -9.58
N ALA A 102 10.50 17.75 -10.05
CA ALA A 102 9.72 18.32 -11.14
C ALA A 102 9.14 19.71 -10.77
N GLU A 103 8.57 19.84 -9.57
CA GLU A 103 8.06 21.13 -9.05
C GLU A 103 9.17 22.18 -8.93
N ALA A 104 10.37 21.81 -8.46
CA ALA A 104 11.52 22.70 -8.39
C ALA A 104 11.95 23.19 -9.78
N SER A 105 12.06 22.29 -10.77
CA SER A 105 12.41 22.66 -12.14
C SER A 105 11.38 23.57 -12.81
N LEU A 106 10.09 23.34 -12.54
CA LEU A 106 8.99 24.19 -13.03
C LEU A 106 8.99 25.57 -12.36
N ALA A 107 9.34 25.65 -11.08
CA ALA A 107 9.47 26.91 -10.37
C ALA A 107 10.66 27.74 -10.88
N GLU A 108 11.78 27.09 -11.16
CA GLU A 108 12.98 27.71 -11.73
C GLU A 108 12.72 28.23 -13.15
N ALA A 109 12.11 27.42 -14.02
CA ALA A 109 11.69 27.84 -15.36
C ALA A 109 10.70 29.02 -15.34
N ARG A 110 9.76 29.04 -14.38
CA ARG A 110 8.84 30.17 -14.19
C ARG A 110 9.57 31.44 -13.74
N ALA A 111 10.55 31.33 -12.85
CA ALA A 111 11.35 32.47 -12.39
C ALA A 111 12.19 33.06 -13.52
N GLU A 112 12.80 32.21 -14.35
CA GLU A 112 13.56 32.64 -15.53
C GLU A 112 12.65 33.34 -16.57
N THR A 113 11.45 32.78 -16.81
CA THR A 113 10.46 33.38 -17.72
C THR A 113 9.99 34.75 -17.21
N VAL A 114 9.70 34.90 -15.90
CA VAL A 114 9.29 36.18 -15.31
C VAL A 114 10.40 37.23 -15.43
N THR A 115 11.66 36.82 -15.26
CA THR A 115 12.82 37.71 -15.39
C THR A 115 13.04 38.16 -16.84
N ALA A 116 12.89 37.23 -17.81
CA ALA A 116 12.97 37.54 -19.24
C ALA A 116 11.83 38.47 -19.70
N THR A 117 10.61 38.24 -19.20
CA THR A 117 9.45 39.08 -19.55
C THR A 117 9.52 40.47 -18.92
N ALA A 118 10.10 40.60 -17.72
CA ALA A 118 10.36 41.88 -17.07
C ALA A 118 11.48 42.69 -17.76
N GLY A 119 12.51 42.02 -18.30
CA GLY A 119 13.57 42.66 -19.09
C GLY A 119 13.10 43.18 -20.46
N ALA A 120 12.08 42.55 -21.05
CA ALA A 120 11.45 43.00 -22.29
C ALA A 120 10.51 44.22 -22.09
N ALA A 121 10.07 44.49 -20.85
CA ALA A 121 9.14 45.57 -20.52
C ALA A 121 9.82 46.90 -20.17
N SER A 122 10.98 47.22 -20.77
CA SER A 122 11.56 48.56 -20.70
C SER A 122 10.99 49.42 -21.85
N PRO A 123 10.19 50.47 -21.58
CA PRO A 123 9.62 51.28 -22.65
C PRO A 123 10.69 52.25 -23.16
N GLY A 124 11.37 51.87 -24.24
CA GLY A 124 12.15 52.79 -25.07
C GLY A 124 11.22 53.51 -26.05
N ALA A 125 11.09 54.83 -25.88
CA ALA A 125 10.24 55.72 -26.64
C ALA A 125 10.39 55.61 -28.17
N ALA A 126 9.25 55.52 -28.87
CA ALA A 126 9.10 56.04 -30.24
C ALA A 126 7.62 56.37 -30.50
N ALA A 127 7.37 57.64 -30.77
CA ALA A 127 6.08 58.20 -31.14
C ALA A 127 5.68 57.82 -32.58
N ALA A 128 4.39 57.56 -32.82
CA ALA A 128 3.69 57.93 -34.06
C ALA A 128 2.16 57.77 -33.90
N THR A 129 1.48 58.91 -33.95
CA THR A 129 0.14 59.24 -34.47
C THR A 129 -0.67 58.18 -35.23
N GLY A 130 -2.00 58.19 -35.00
CA GLY A 130 -3.06 57.68 -35.90
C GLY A 130 -4.17 56.96 -35.12
N ALA A 131 -5.25 57.64 -34.71
CA ALA A 131 -6.50 57.80 -35.46
C ALA A 131 -7.44 56.58 -35.38
N GLY A 132 -8.65 56.83 -34.85
CA GLY A 132 -9.92 56.27 -35.37
C GLY A 132 -10.36 54.88 -34.90
N GLU A 133 -11.48 54.87 -34.18
CA GLU A 133 -12.59 53.91 -34.25
C GLU A 133 -12.32 52.42 -34.55
N ALA A 134 -12.70 51.54 -33.62
CA ALA A 134 -13.94 50.76 -33.74
C ALA A 134 -13.98 49.56 -32.77
N GLU A 135 -15.12 49.46 -32.09
CA GLU A 135 -15.87 48.23 -31.81
C GLU A 135 -15.29 47.16 -30.88
N ALA A 136 -15.87 47.14 -29.68
CA ALA A 136 -15.84 46.03 -28.76
C ALA A 136 -16.64 44.83 -29.30
N THR A 137 -16.07 43.63 -29.26
CA THR A 137 -16.82 42.37 -29.14
C THR A 137 -15.96 41.34 -28.40
N VAL A 138 -16.52 40.80 -27.32
CA VAL A 138 -15.96 39.80 -26.36
C VAL A 138 -16.93 38.59 -26.39
N PRO A 139 -16.52 37.34 -26.09
CA PRO A 139 -16.33 36.26 -27.04
C PRO A 139 -17.48 35.22 -26.98
N GLY A 140 -17.55 34.33 -27.97
CA GLY A 140 -18.52 33.23 -27.98
C GLY A 140 -17.83 31.87 -27.89
N SER A 141 -17.81 31.30 -26.69
CA SER A 141 -17.52 29.89 -26.44
C SER A 141 -18.51 28.98 -27.14
N ALA A 142 -18.04 27.83 -27.64
CA ALA A 142 -18.86 26.64 -27.80
C ALA A 142 -18.00 25.38 -27.66
N GLU A 143 -18.10 24.72 -26.51
CA GLU A 143 -17.97 23.26 -26.43
C GLU A 143 -19.08 22.59 -27.27
N PRO A 144 -18.89 21.35 -27.70
CA PRO A 144 -19.44 20.21 -26.95
C PRO A 144 -18.40 19.08 -26.82
N GLY A 145 -18.36 18.27 -25.77
CA GLY A 145 -19.47 17.73 -24.99
C GLY A 145 -19.74 16.29 -25.45
N ALA A 146 -19.53 15.34 -24.53
CA ALA A 146 -19.92 13.92 -24.57
C ALA A 146 -19.21 13.05 -25.63
N GLY A 147 -18.74 11.85 -25.34
CA GLY A 147 -19.18 10.85 -24.39
C GLY A 147 -19.03 9.49 -25.08
N SER A 148 -19.32 8.41 -24.36
CA SER A 148 -19.28 7.00 -24.81
C SER A 148 -17.91 6.33 -24.59
N ALA A 149 -17.82 5.08 -24.16
CA ALA A 149 -18.78 4.15 -23.58
C ALA A 149 -17.94 2.98 -23.10
N GLU A 150 -18.27 2.45 -21.93
CA GLU A 150 -18.01 1.06 -21.58
C GLU A 150 -18.87 0.16 -22.47
N PRO A 151 -18.43 -1.08 -22.75
CA PRO A 151 -19.19 -2.18 -22.15
C PRO A 151 -18.32 -3.36 -21.69
N ALA A 152 -18.56 -3.79 -20.44
CA ALA A 152 -19.11 -5.09 -20.03
C ALA A 152 -18.51 -6.45 -20.51
N PRO A 153 -18.72 -7.54 -19.73
CA PRO A 153 -17.79 -8.66 -19.60
C PRO A 153 -18.24 -9.95 -20.31
N GLY A 154 -17.33 -10.93 -20.39
CA GLY A 154 -17.71 -12.35 -20.46
C GLY A 154 -16.96 -13.19 -21.49
N SER A 155 -16.18 -14.16 -20.99
CA SER A 155 -16.03 -15.45 -21.66
C SER A 155 -15.62 -16.50 -20.61
N ALA A 156 -16.62 -17.23 -20.12
CA ALA A 156 -16.45 -18.50 -19.45
C ALA A 156 -16.89 -19.62 -20.40
N THR A 157 -16.33 -20.82 -20.17
CA THR A 157 -16.82 -22.17 -20.60
C THR A 157 -16.18 -22.68 -21.92
N PRO A 158 -15.85 -23.99 -22.09
CA PRO A 158 -16.50 -25.14 -21.46
C PRO A 158 -15.64 -26.23 -20.78
N ALA A 159 -16.37 -27.02 -19.99
CA ALA A 159 -16.02 -28.32 -19.47
C ALA A 159 -16.07 -29.42 -20.56
N ALA A 160 -15.21 -30.42 -20.42
CA ALA A 160 -15.31 -31.80 -20.94
C ALA A 160 -14.58 -32.67 -19.89
N GLY A 161 -15.20 -33.70 -19.26
CA GLY A 161 -15.42 -35.06 -19.81
C GLY A 161 -14.06 -35.75 -19.99
N GLU A 162 -13.66 -36.89 -19.42
CA GLU A 162 -14.27 -38.16 -19.01
C GLU A 162 -13.26 -38.87 -18.06
N GLN A 163 -13.66 -39.48 -16.94
CA GLN A 163 -13.85 -40.93 -16.73
C GLN A 163 -12.67 -41.89 -17.09
N ARG A 164 -12.42 -42.81 -16.13
CA ARG A 164 -11.59 -44.05 -16.15
C ARG A 164 -10.08 -43.78 -15.95
N GLU A 165 -9.34 -44.53 -15.14
CA GLU A 165 -9.25 -45.99 -15.10
C GLU A 165 -8.41 -46.46 -13.88
N THR A 166 -8.81 -47.59 -13.28
CA THR A 166 -8.02 -48.64 -12.57
C THR A 166 -7.08 -48.24 -11.42
N ALA A 167 -7.30 -48.64 -10.16
CA ALA A 167 -7.30 -50.01 -9.62
C ALA A 167 -6.01 -50.83 -9.86
N ARG A 168 -5.33 -51.14 -8.74
CA ARG A 168 -4.37 -52.23 -8.44
C ARG A 168 -2.87 -51.92 -8.48
N PRO A 169 -2.04 -52.76 -7.82
CA PRO A 169 -2.35 -53.74 -6.75
C PRO A 169 -1.89 -53.32 -5.35
#